data_AF-A0A2A5M392-F1
#
_entry.id   AF-A0A2A5M392-F1
#
_cell.length_a   1.000
_cell.length_b   1.000
_cell.length_c   1.000
_cell.angle_alpha   90.00
_cell.angle_beta   90.00
_cell.angle_gamma   90.00
#
_symmetry.space_group_name_H-M   'P 1'
#
loop_
_entity.id
_entity.type
_entity.pdbx_description
1 polymer ?
#
loop_
_entity_poly.entity_id
_entity_poly.type
_entity_poly.pdbx_seq_one_letter_code
_entity_poly.pdbx_strand_id
1 'polypeptide(L)'
;KNSRFQKLSNYLKNQKNLLLILFCLFAFNIKSFADENTLKLIQNIKENSAKHSMLFGSLLVQDFDGRIKPIDTLAMNYIHKITKKNDFLGLNYNQIFLGMMMYPQHFRQIKMISVKTAKLKEILGVDKNEKYLAYDDVFDGDFYKLSNYIEEANRKKPALRDQFDKDILALDEKINTAFYIYSGEIFRIFPDP
;
A
#
# COMPACT_ATOMS: atom_id res chain seq x y z
N LYS A 1 41.59 -34.51 -32.11
CA LYS A 1 40.68 -34.71 -30.95
C LYS A 1 41.44 -34.33 -29.69
N ASN A 2 40.93 -33.40 -28.86
CA ASN A 2 41.58 -32.75 -27.68
C ASN A 2 42.15 -31.33 -27.90
N SER A 3 41.38 -30.45 -28.55
CA SER A 3 41.70 -29.01 -28.53
C SER A 3 41.43 -28.42 -27.13
N ARG A 4 42.26 -27.47 -26.68
CA ARG A 4 42.07 -26.72 -25.42
C ARG A 4 40.68 -26.09 -25.32
N PHE A 5 40.11 -25.71 -26.46
CA PHE A 5 38.76 -25.15 -26.54
C PHE A 5 37.67 -26.16 -26.14
N GLN A 6 37.80 -27.43 -26.51
CA GLN A 6 36.86 -28.48 -26.09
C GLN A 6 36.94 -28.77 -24.59
N LYS A 7 38.15 -28.72 -24.00
CA LYS A 7 38.33 -28.86 -22.55
C LYS A 7 37.66 -27.72 -21.79
N LEU A 8 37.84 -26.48 -22.26
CA LEU A 8 37.20 -25.30 -21.66
C LEU A 8 35.67 -25.34 -21.83
N SER A 9 35.17 -25.74 -23.01
CA SER A 9 33.73 -25.89 -23.26
C SER A 9 33.08 -26.95 -22.36
N ASN A 10 33.76 -28.08 -22.14
CA ASN A 10 33.29 -29.11 -21.19
C ASN A 10 33.36 -28.64 -19.74
N TYR A 11 34.38 -27.86 -19.36
CA TYR A 11 34.48 -27.25 -18.03
C TYR A 11 33.33 -26.27 -17.75
N LEU A 12 33.02 -25.39 -18.71
CA LEU A 12 31.90 -24.46 -18.62
C LEU A 12 30.55 -25.19 -18.59
N LYS A 13 30.37 -26.28 -19.35
CA LYS A 13 29.17 -27.13 -19.29
C LYS A 13 28.96 -27.75 -17.91
N ASN A 14 30.03 -28.25 -17.27
CA ASN A 14 29.95 -28.83 -15.94
C ASN A 14 29.71 -27.81 -14.83
N GLN A 15 30.04 -26.52 -15.04
CA GLN A 15 29.80 -25.44 -14.07
C GLN A 15 28.43 -24.75 -14.20
N LYS A 16 27.62 -25.07 -15.21
CA LYS A 16 26.28 -24.46 -15.39
C LYS A 16 25.36 -24.67 -14.18
N ASN A 17 25.42 -25.83 -13.54
CA ASN A 17 24.63 -26.12 -12.34
C ASN A 17 25.08 -25.27 -11.15
N LEU A 18 26.38 -24.98 -11.03
CA LEU A 18 26.92 -24.11 -9.98
C LEU A 18 26.49 -22.65 -10.19
N LEU A 19 26.52 -22.17 -11.43
CA LEU A 19 26.05 -20.82 -11.79
C LEU A 19 24.54 -20.67 -11.56
N LEU A 20 23.75 -21.72 -11.85
CA LEU A 20 22.31 -21.73 -11.58
C LEU A 20 22.02 -21.67 -10.07
N ILE A 21 22.76 -22.42 -9.26
CA ILE A 21 22.65 -22.39 -7.80
C ILE A 21 23.05 -21.01 -7.25
N LEU A 22 24.14 -20.42 -7.76
CA LEU A 22 24.57 -19.09 -7.36
C LEU A 22 23.53 -18.02 -7.74
N PHE A 23 22.89 -18.15 -8.91
CA PHE A 23 21.80 -17.28 -9.34
C PHE A 23 20.54 -17.43 -8.46
N CYS A 24 20.17 -18.66 -8.08
CA CYS A 24 19.07 -18.91 -7.15
C CYS A 24 19.35 -18.35 -5.74
N LEU A 25 20.60 -18.44 -5.27
CA LEU A 25 21.02 -17.86 -3.98
C LEU A 25 21.00 -16.32 -4.04
N PHE A 26 21.39 -15.72 -5.16
CA PHE A 26 21.33 -14.26 -5.33
C PHE A 26 19.88 -13.76 -5.42
N ALA A 27 18.99 -14.49 -6.11
CA ALA A 27 17.57 -14.13 -6.23
C ALA A 27 16.81 -14.18 -4.90
N PHE A 28 17.26 -15.00 -3.94
CA PHE A 28 16.62 -15.12 -2.62
C PHE A 28 16.93 -13.94 -1.67
N ASN A 29 18.05 -13.23 -1.87
CA ASN A 29 18.53 -12.21 -0.92
C ASN A 29 17.93 -10.80 -1.13
N ILE A 30 17.14 -10.57 -2.19
CA ILE A 30 16.73 -9.20 -2.56
C ILE A 30 15.50 -8.71 -1.78
N LYS A 31 14.75 -9.58 -1.10
CA LYS A 31 13.44 -9.22 -0.51
C LYS A 31 13.42 -8.79 0.96
N SER A 32 14.54 -8.82 1.70
CA SER A 32 14.49 -8.69 3.18
C SER A 32 14.97 -7.37 3.78
N PHE A 33 15.58 -6.46 3.03
CA PHE A 33 16.16 -5.23 3.61
C PHE A 33 15.13 -4.10 3.84
N ALA A 34 14.04 -4.05 3.07
CA ALA A 34 13.01 -3.02 3.18
C ALA A 34 12.09 -3.21 4.40
N ASP A 35 11.93 -4.45 4.87
CA ASP A 35 11.00 -4.80 5.96
C ASP A 35 11.55 -4.37 7.34
N GLU A 36 12.85 -4.54 7.59
CA GLU A 36 13.45 -4.24 8.90
C GLU A 36 13.38 -2.74 9.28
N ASN A 37 13.65 -1.84 8.33
CA ASN A 37 13.61 -0.40 8.57
C ASN A 37 12.18 0.10 8.84
N THR A 38 11.19 -0.45 8.11
CA THR A 38 9.78 -0.11 8.29
C THR A 38 9.24 -0.61 9.63
N LEU A 39 9.64 -1.82 10.07
CA LEU A 39 9.29 -2.34 11.39
C LEU A 39 9.87 -1.47 12.53
N LYS A 40 11.15 -1.08 12.43
CA LYS A 40 11.78 -0.17 13.40
C LYS A 40 11.06 1.18 13.46
N LEU A 41 10.67 1.73 12.31
CA LEU A 41 9.90 2.96 12.25
C LEU A 41 8.55 2.81 12.96
N ILE A 42 7.80 1.75 12.68
CA ILE A 42 6.49 1.50 13.31
C ILE A 42 6.65 1.40 14.84
N GLN A 43 7.68 0.69 15.31
CA GLN A 43 7.98 0.60 16.74
C GLN A 43 8.29 1.98 17.34
N ASN A 44 9.14 2.77 16.68
CA ASN A 44 9.46 4.12 17.12
C ASN A 44 8.22 5.03 17.17
N ILE A 45 7.36 4.97 16.16
CA ILE A 45 6.08 5.72 16.15
C ILE A 45 5.22 5.27 17.34
N LYS A 46 5.12 3.96 17.59
CA LYS A 46 4.31 3.42 18.67
C LYS A 46 4.74 3.96 20.03
N GLU A 47 6.03 3.99 20.29
CA GLU A 47 6.60 4.41 21.58
C GLU A 47 6.60 5.93 21.76
N ASN A 48 6.91 6.70 20.71
CA ASN A 48 7.26 8.11 20.84
C ASN A 48 6.22 9.10 20.31
N SER A 49 5.22 8.66 19.52
CA SER A 49 4.31 9.60 18.82
C SER A 49 2.97 9.86 19.52
N ALA A 50 2.64 9.16 20.62
CA ALA A 50 1.30 9.23 21.24
C ALA A 50 0.86 10.66 21.56
N LYS A 51 1.69 11.44 22.27
CA LYS A 51 1.38 12.85 22.62
C LYS A 51 1.26 13.73 21.38
N HIS A 52 2.15 13.58 20.42
CA HIS A 52 2.13 14.34 19.17
C HIS A 52 0.88 14.03 18.33
N SER A 53 0.49 12.76 18.25
CA SER A 53 -0.71 12.33 17.52
C SER A 53 -2.00 12.88 18.14
N MET A 54 -2.05 13.04 19.46
CA MET A 54 -3.19 13.64 20.17
C MET A 54 -3.29 15.15 19.92
N LEU A 55 -2.17 15.87 19.99
CA LEU A 55 -2.12 17.29 19.64
C LEU A 55 -2.50 17.51 18.17
N PHE A 56 -1.97 16.68 17.28
CA PHE A 56 -2.32 16.68 15.87
C PHE A 56 -3.83 16.47 15.68
N GLY A 57 -4.43 15.45 16.31
CA GLY A 57 -5.88 15.20 16.22
C GLY A 57 -6.76 16.39 16.66
N SER A 58 -6.25 17.27 17.53
CA SER A 58 -6.97 18.46 18.01
C SER A 58 -7.05 19.62 17.00
N LEU A 59 -6.22 19.59 15.95
CA LEU A 59 -6.22 20.64 14.93
C LEU A 59 -7.53 20.64 14.14
N LEU A 60 -8.04 21.83 13.85
CA LEU A 60 -9.26 22.02 13.07
C LEU A 60 -8.92 22.13 11.59
N VAL A 61 -9.68 21.41 10.77
CA VAL A 61 -9.56 21.43 9.31
C VAL A 61 -10.93 21.49 8.66
N GLN A 62 -10.97 21.99 7.42
CA GLN A 62 -12.18 22.04 6.63
C GLN A 62 -12.32 20.75 5.80
N ASP A 63 -13.49 20.12 5.87
CA ASP A 63 -13.86 19.01 4.99
C ASP A 63 -14.10 19.48 3.54
N PHE A 64 -14.21 18.53 2.61
CA PHE A 64 -14.70 18.76 1.25
C PHE A 64 -16.10 19.37 1.21
N ASP A 65 -16.94 19.13 2.22
CA ASP A 65 -18.26 19.77 2.37
C ASP A 65 -18.18 21.20 2.97
N GLY A 66 -16.98 21.74 3.21
CA GLY A 66 -16.78 23.05 3.82
C GLY A 66 -16.93 23.09 5.34
N ARG A 67 -17.24 21.96 5.99
CA ARG A 67 -17.46 21.86 7.44
C ARG A 67 -16.13 21.81 8.20
N ILE A 68 -15.99 22.67 9.21
CA ILE A 68 -14.82 22.65 10.11
C ILE A 68 -15.00 21.53 11.13
N LYS A 69 -14.01 20.64 11.24
CA LYS A 69 -13.97 19.57 12.24
C LYS A 69 -12.54 19.27 12.69
N PRO A 70 -12.37 18.64 13.86
CA PRO A 70 -11.06 18.15 14.28
C PRO A 70 -10.52 17.08 13.31
N ILE A 71 -9.20 17.05 13.11
CA ILE A 71 -8.52 15.99 12.38
C ILE A 71 -8.84 14.62 12.98
N ASP A 72 -8.98 14.51 14.30
CA ASP A 72 -9.27 13.25 14.99
C ASP A 72 -10.46 12.49 14.36
N THR A 73 -11.56 13.21 14.09
CA THR A 73 -12.75 12.66 13.43
C THR A 73 -12.47 12.21 12.00
N LEU A 74 -11.66 12.97 11.24
CA LEU A 74 -11.28 12.61 9.87
C LEU A 74 -10.36 11.39 9.85
N ALA A 75 -9.35 11.39 10.71
CA ALA A 75 -8.39 10.32 10.85
C ALA A 75 -9.09 9.01 11.21
N MET A 76 -9.99 9.02 12.20
CA MET A 76 -10.77 7.83 12.56
C MET A 76 -11.55 7.29 11.36
N ASN A 77 -12.30 8.16 10.66
CA ASN A 77 -13.13 7.74 9.53
C ASN A 77 -12.30 7.17 8.37
N TYR A 78 -11.20 7.83 8.01
CA TYR A 78 -10.37 7.43 6.87
C TYR A 78 -9.57 6.18 7.17
N ILE A 79 -8.95 6.08 8.34
CA ILE A 79 -8.23 4.87 8.74
C ILE A 79 -9.18 3.69 8.86
N HIS A 80 -10.39 3.88 9.40
CA HIS A 80 -11.40 2.82 9.43
C HIS A 80 -11.85 2.42 8.02
N LYS A 81 -12.00 3.36 7.10
CA LYS A 81 -12.35 3.06 5.70
C LYS A 81 -11.30 2.19 5.01
N ILE A 82 -10.02 2.52 5.20
CA ILE A 82 -8.87 1.81 4.63
C ILE A 82 -8.71 0.43 5.28
N THR A 83 -8.58 0.38 6.60
CA THR A 83 -8.15 -0.82 7.36
C THR A 83 -9.29 -1.68 7.89
N LYS A 84 -10.53 -1.13 7.95
CA LYS A 84 -11.70 -1.68 8.66
C LYS A 84 -11.49 -1.83 10.17
N LYS A 85 -10.53 -1.10 10.74
CA LYS A 85 -10.22 -1.06 12.17
C LYS A 85 -9.92 0.38 12.61
N ASN A 86 -10.06 0.65 13.89
CA ASN A 86 -9.69 1.94 14.49
C ASN A 86 -8.22 1.95 14.95
N ASP A 87 -7.62 0.77 15.08
CA ASP A 87 -6.23 0.53 15.41
C ASP A 87 -5.64 -0.49 14.41
N PHE A 88 -4.35 -0.33 14.12
CA PHE A 88 -3.63 -1.22 13.22
C PHE A 88 -2.16 -1.29 13.64
N LEU A 89 -1.59 -2.51 13.67
CA LEU A 89 -0.20 -2.75 14.12
C LEU A 89 0.13 -2.16 15.51
N GLY A 90 -0.88 -2.02 16.38
CA GLY A 90 -0.71 -1.42 17.72
C GLY A 90 -0.56 0.10 17.72
N LEU A 91 -0.84 0.76 16.59
CA LEU A 91 -0.98 2.20 16.47
C LEU A 91 -2.46 2.59 16.48
N ASN A 92 -2.80 3.71 17.12
CA ASN A 92 -4.15 4.29 17.00
C ASN A 92 -4.31 5.02 15.64
N TYR A 93 -5.55 5.32 15.26
CA TYR A 93 -5.84 5.98 13.98
C TYR A 93 -5.11 7.32 13.77
N ASN A 94 -4.89 8.13 14.81
CA ASN A 94 -4.14 9.39 14.68
C ASN A 94 -2.66 9.14 14.40
N GLN A 95 -2.06 8.15 15.05
CA GLN A 95 -0.66 7.75 14.80
C GLN A 95 -0.49 7.19 13.39
N ILE A 96 -1.45 6.38 12.91
CA ILE A 96 -1.44 5.85 11.54
C ILE A 96 -1.59 6.99 10.54
N PHE A 97 -2.57 7.87 10.73
CA PHE A 97 -2.83 8.99 9.83
C PHE A 97 -1.64 9.94 9.73
N LEU A 98 -1.09 10.35 10.88
CA LEU A 98 0.11 11.20 10.92
C LEU A 98 1.32 10.47 10.33
N GLY A 99 1.47 9.17 10.60
CA GLY A 99 2.54 8.34 10.05
C GLY A 99 2.48 8.22 8.53
N MET A 100 1.28 8.04 7.97
CA MET A 100 1.05 8.04 6.52
C MET A 100 1.53 9.36 5.89
N MET A 101 1.19 10.50 6.50
CA MET A 101 1.61 11.80 5.98
C MET A 101 3.12 12.05 6.09
N MET A 102 3.72 11.70 7.23
CA MET A 102 5.13 12.01 7.51
C MET A 102 6.09 11.03 6.84
N TYR A 103 5.66 9.79 6.64
CA TYR A 103 6.49 8.70 6.13
C TYR A 103 5.78 7.92 5.02
N PRO A 104 5.30 8.58 3.94
CA PRO A 104 4.56 7.94 2.87
C PRO A 104 5.35 6.80 2.23
N GLN A 105 6.67 6.96 2.07
CA GLN A 105 7.55 5.93 1.50
C GLN A 105 7.53 4.60 2.27
N HIS A 106 7.28 4.63 3.58
CA HIS A 106 7.16 3.43 4.40
C HIS A 106 5.72 2.93 4.44
N PHE A 107 4.76 3.83 4.67
CA PHE A 107 3.35 3.43 4.84
C PHE A 107 2.71 2.91 3.55
N ARG A 108 3.16 3.35 2.37
CA ARG A 108 2.69 2.80 1.10
C ARG A 108 3.00 1.32 0.90
N GLN A 109 4.05 0.82 1.56
CA GLN A 109 4.47 -0.59 1.49
C GLN A 109 3.79 -1.47 2.56
N ILE A 110 3.12 -0.86 3.55
CA ILE A 110 2.44 -1.60 4.62
C ILE A 110 1.13 -2.18 4.08
N LYS A 111 0.93 -3.49 4.24
CA LYS A 111 -0.32 -4.18 3.92
C LYS A 111 -1.42 -3.82 4.91
N MET A 112 -2.11 -2.71 4.68
CA MET A 112 -3.20 -2.20 5.53
C MET A 112 -4.51 -1.94 4.79
N ILE A 113 -4.51 -1.94 3.45
CA ILE A 113 -5.72 -1.67 2.67
C ILE A 113 -6.54 -2.94 2.57
N SER A 114 -7.70 -2.96 3.22
CA SER A 114 -8.55 -4.15 3.29
C SER A 114 -9.08 -4.58 1.90
N VAL A 115 -8.97 -5.86 1.56
CA VAL A 115 -9.50 -6.44 0.33
C VAL A 115 -10.21 -7.76 0.63
N LYS A 116 -11.40 -7.97 0.05
CA LYS A 116 -12.20 -9.19 0.28
C LYS A 116 -12.16 -10.14 -0.91
N THR A 117 -12.26 -9.59 -2.11
CA THR A 117 -12.57 -10.33 -3.35
C THR A 117 -11.34 -11.04 -3.89
N ALA A 118 -11.41 -12.36 -4.04
CA ALA A 118 -10.29 -13.15 -4.56
C ALA A 118 -9.90 -12.75 -6.00
N LYS A 119 -10.87 -12.37 -6.82
CA LYS A 119 -10.64 -11.91 -8.20
C LYS A 119 -9.81 -10.62 -8.26
N LEU A 120 -10.05 -9.67 -7.32
CA LEU A 120 -9.23 -8.45 -7.22
C LEU A 120 -7.78 -8.79 -6.89
N LYS A 121 -7.57 -9.69 -5.92
CA LYS A 121 -6.24 -10.15 -5.53
C LYS A 121 -5.46 -10.75 -6.71
N GLU A 122 -6.15 -11.57 -7.51
CA GLU A 122 -5.60 -12.17 -8.72
C GLU A 122 -5.19 -11.13 -9.77
N ILE A 123 -6.05 -10.14 -10.04
CA ILE A 123 -5.74 -9.03 -10.98
C ILE A 123 -4.52 -8.23 -10.51
N LEU A 124 -4.40 -8.00 -9.21
CA LEU A 124 -3.30 -7.23 -8.63
C LEU A 124 -1.99 -8.03 -8.50
N GLY A 125 -2.05 -9.35 -8.70
CA GLY A 125 -0.89 -10.24 -8.58
C GLY A 125 -0.51 -10.56 -7.13
N VAL A 126 -1.45 -10.45 -6.18
CA VAL A 126 -1.22 -10.77 -4.77
C VAL A 126 -1.85 -12.12 -4.39
N ASP A 127 -1.38 -12.72 -3.30
CA ASP A 127 -1.88 -14.01 -2.82
C ASP A 127 -3.38 -13.94 -2.47
N LYS A 128 -4.14 -14.99 -2.85
CA LYS A 128 -5.60 -15.04 -2.68
C LYS A 128 -6.03 -15.03 -1.20
N ASN A 129 -5.16 -15.45 -0.29
CA ASN A 129 -5.40 -15.52 1.14
C ASN A 129 -5.10 -14.20 1.88
N GLU A 130 -4.44 -13.24 1.21
CA GLU A 130 -4.10 -11.95 1.81
C GLU A 130 -5.35 -11.15 2.15
N LYS A 131 -5.44 -10.66 3.38
CA LYS A 131 -6.58 -9.83 3.84
C LYS A 131 -6.38 -8.35 3.51
N TYR A 132 -5.13 -7.96 3.31
CA TYR A 132 -4.72 -6.58 3.13
C TYR A 132 -3.75 -6.46 1.96
N LEU A 133 -3.81 -5.32 1.29
CA LEU A 133 -2.89 -4.90 0.24
C LEU A 133 -2.03 -3.75 0.75
N ALA A 134 -0.81 -3.66 0.23
CA ALA A 134 -0.06 -2.41 0.28
C ALA A 134 -0.66 -1.43 -0.74
N TYR A 135 -0.43 -0.14 -0.55
CA TYR A 135 -0.82 0.87 -1.54
C TYR A 135 -0.08 0.62 -2.86
N ASP A 136 1.22 0.35 -2.77
CA ASP A 136 2.08 0.13 -3.94
C ASP A 136 1.70 -1.15 -4.73
N ASP A 137 1.02 -2.12 -4.11
CA ASP A 137 0.55 -3.35 -4.80
C ASP A 137 -0.44 -3.03 -5.94
N VAL A 138 -1.12 -1.88 -5.89
CA VAL A 138 -2.16 -1.48 -6.86
C VAL A 138 -1.59 -0.75 -8.07
N PHE A 139 -0.29 -0.44 -8.05
CA PHE A 139 0.41 0.25 -9.11
C PHE A 139 1.47 -0.64 -9.76
N ASP A 140 1.76 -0.38 -11.02
CA ASP A 140 2.90 -0.91 -11.77
C ASP A 140 3.67 0.27 -12.35
N GLY A 141 4.68 0.75 -11.62
CA GLY A 141 5.24 2.09 -11.84
C GLY A 141 4.17 3.16 -11.64
N ASP A 142 3.98 4.01 -12.63
CA ASP A 142 2.94 5.05 -12.61
C ASP A 142 1.57 4.52 -13.09
N PHE A 143 1.50 3.27 -13.56
CA PHE A 143 0.26 2.69 -14.08
C PHE A 143 -0.62 2.16 -12.96
N TYR A 144 -1.87 2.64 -12.89
CA TYR A 144 -2.86 2.14 -11.96
C TYR A 144 -3.59 0.92 -12.52
N LYS A 145 -3.36 -0.25 -11.91
CA LYS A 145 -3.76 -1.57 -12.45
C LYS A 145 -5.27 -1.75 -12.63
N LEU A 146 -6.09 -0.99 -11.88
CA LEU A 146 -7.55 -1.13 -11.87
C LEU A 146 -8.27 -0.17 -12.84
N SER A 147 -7.56 0.70 -13.55
CA SER A 147 -8.14 1.79 -14.36
C SER A 147 -9.23 1.31 -15.32
N ASN A 148 -8.96 0.29 -16.13
CA ASN A 148 -9.93 -0.22 -17.12
C ASN A 148 -11.18 -0.80 -16.44
N TYR A 149 -11.00 -1.54 -15.34
CA TYR A 149 -12.10 -2.13 -14.59
C TYR A 149 -12.99 -1.08 -13.93
N ILE A 150 -12.40 0.01 -13.44
CA ILE A 150 -13.12 1.16 -12.87
C ILE A 150 -13.94 1.85 -13.94
N GLU A 151 -13.37 2.06 -15.13
CA GLU A 151 -14.08 2.67 -16.25
C GLU A 151 -15.29 1.83 -16.66
N GLU A 152 -15.11 0.52 -16.81
CA GLU A 152 -16.20 -0.42 -17.13
C GLU A 152 -17.30 -0.41 -16.05
N ALA A 153 -16.93 -0.46 -14.77
CA ALA A 153 -17.87 -0.40 -13.66
C ALA A 153 -18.65 0.93 -13.66
N ASN A 154 -17.98 2.04 -13.99
CA ASN A 154 -18.59 3.37 -14.03
C ASN A 154 -19.53 3.56 -15.23
N ARG A 155 -19.26 2.91 -16.37
CA ARG A 155 -20.16 2.89 -17.54
C ARG A 155 -21.49 2.19 -17.25
N LYS A 156 -21.52 1.25 -16.28
CA LYS A 156 -22.75 0.60 -15.83
C LYS A 156 -23.56 1.53 -14.93
N LYS A 157 -24.89 1.54 -15.11
CA LYS A 157 -25.80 2.17 -14.15
C LYS A 157 -25.62 1.53 -12.76
N PRO A 158 -25.72 2.28 -11.65
CA PRO A 158 -25.52 1.73 -10.30
C PRO A 158 -26.34 0.46 -9.99
N ALA A 159 -27.58 0.38 -10.48
CA ALA A 159 -28.46 -0.77 -10.32
C ALA A 159 -28.01 -2.03 -11.10
N LEU A 160 -27.15 -1.86 -12.12
CA LEU A 160 -26.64 -2.93 -12.98
C LEU A 160 -25.22 -3.37 -12.59
N ARG A 161 -24.62 -2.74 -11.57
CA ARG A 161 -23.27 -3.11 -11.09
C ARG A 161 -23.35 -4.39 -10.28
N ASP A 162 -22.53 -5.37 -10.67
CA ASP A 162 -22.40 -6.62 -9.92
C ASP A 162 -21.56 -6.43 -8.64
N GLN A 163 -21.34 -7.51 -7.88
CA GLN A 163 -20.55 -7.42 -6.66
C GLN A 163 -19.08 -7.08 -6.93
N PHE A 164 -18.53 -7.56 -8.05
CA PHE A 164 -17.15 -7.30 -8.42
C PHE A 164 -16.94 -5.83 -8.80
N ASP A 165 -17.85 -5.23 -9.57
CA ASP A 165 -17.87 -3.81 -9.89
C ASP A 165 -17.88 -2.96 -8.61
N LYS A 166 -18.74 -3.33 -7.64
CA LYS A 166 -18.83 -2.63 -6.35
C LYS A 166 -17.55 -2.76 -5.55
N ASP A 167 -16.94 -3.93 -5.54
CA ASP A 167 -15.69 -4.18 -4.81
C ASP A 167 -14.51 -3.42 -5.43
N ILE A 168 -14.45 -3.31 -6.77
CA ILE A 168 -13.47 -2.48 -7.48
C ILE A 168 -13.60 -1.02 -7.05
N LEU A 169 -14.81 -0.46 -7.15
CA LEU A 169 -15.05 0.94 -6.81
C LEU A 169 -14.78 1.22 -5.32
N ALA A 170 -15.12 0.27 -4.44
CA ALA A 170 -14.83 0.39 -3.01
C ALA A 170 -13.33 0.30 -2.70
N LEU A 171 -12.54 -0.43 -3.49
CA LEU A 171 -11.09 -0.44 -3.36
C LEU A 171 -10.50 0.86 -3.89
N ASP A 172 -10.95 1.32 -5.05
CA ASP A 172 -10.55 2.61 -5.62
C ASP A 172 -10.77 3.77 -4.65
N GLU A 173 -11.93 3.80 -4.00
CA GLU A 173 -12.25 4.79 -2.98
C GLU A 173 -11.25 4.79 -1.81
N LYS A 174 -10.74 3.62 -1.40
CA LYS A 174 -9.71 3.51 -0.36
C LYS A 174 -8.35 3.99 -0.87
N ILE A 175 -8.01 3.69 -2.12
CA ILE A 175 -6.75 4.12 -2.73
C ILE A 175 -6.73 5.64 -2.85
N ASN A 176 -7.82 6.26 -3.31
CA ASN A 176 -7.95 7.72 -3.35
C ASN A 176 -7.91 8.34 -1.94
N THR A 177 -8.59 7.72 -0.96
CA THR A 177 -8.51 8.17 0.44
C THR A 177 -7.07 8.12 0.96
N ALA A 178 -6.34 7.05 0.69
CA ALA A 178 -4.94 6.93 1.09
C ALA A 178 -4.05 7.95 0.35
N PHE A 179 -4.29 8.18 -0.94
CA PHE A 179 -3.60 9.19 -1.73
C PHE A 179 -3.75 10.59 -1.11
N TYR A 180 -4.98 11.01 -0.75
CA TYR A 180 -5.20 12.31 -0.10
C TYR A 180 -4.47 12.48 1.23
N ILE A 181 -4.28 11.39 1.97
CA ILE A 181 -3.49 11.41 3.21
C ILE A 181 -2.00 11.52 2.87
N TYR A 182 -1.50 10.70 1.94
CA TYR A 182 -0.08 10.72 1.55
C TYR A 182 0.36 12.04 0.91
N SER A 183 -0.51 12.68 0.12
CA SER A 183 -0.24 13.97 -0.51
C SER A 183 -0.47 15.16 0.44
N GLY A 184 -1.15 14.94 1.56
CA GLY A 184 -1.57 16.01 2.47
C GLY A 184 -2.73 16.86 1.94
N GLU A 185 -3.36 16.49 0.80
CA GLU A 185 -4.50 17.21 0.21
C GLU A 185 -5.75 17.22 1.12
N ILE A 186 -5.77 16.36 2.14
CA ILE A 186 -6.79 16.41 3.20
C ILE A 186 -6.75 17.71 4.02
N PHE A 187 -5.64 18.44 3.99
CA PHE A 187 -5.45 19.72 4.68
C PHE A 187 -5.85 20.89 3.82
N ARG A 188 -7.16 21.14 3.69
CA ARG A 188 -7.63 22.50 3.37
C ARG A 188 -7.59 23.34 4.65
N ILE A 189 -6.39 23.68 5.10
CA ILE A 189 -6.16 24.54 6.29
C ILE A 189 -6.49 25.99 5.96
N PHE A 190 -6.21 26.41 4.72
CA PHE A 190 -6.62 27.71 4.21
C PHE A 190 -7.94 27.53 3.45
N PRO A 191 -9.01 28.25 3.84
CA PRO A 191 -10.21 28.30 3.03
C PRO A 191 -9.87 28.89 1.65
N ASP A 192 -10.45 28.34 0.59
CA ASP A 192 -10.50 29.05 -0.69
C ASP A 192 -11.18 30.41 -0.45
N PRO A 193 -10.65 31.53 -0.98
CA PRO A 193 -11.23 32.86 -0.81
C PRO A 193 -12.65 32.99 -1.34
#